data_AF-A0A1I4N770-F1
#
_entry.id   AF-A0A1I4N770-F1
#
_cell.length_a   1.000
_cell.length_b   1.000
_cell.length_c   1.000
_cell.angle_alpha   90.00
_cell.angle_beta   90.00
_cell.angle_gamma   90.00
#
_symmetry.space_group_name_H-M   'P 1'
#
loop_
_entity.id
_entity.type
_entity.pdbx_description
1 polymer ?
#
loop_
_entity_poly.entity_id
_entity_poly.type
_entity_poly.pdbx_seq_one_letter_code
_entity_poly.pdbx_strand_id
1 'polypeptide(L)'
;MLKTCFRKIIKISSAVLFLFLFLFILNGTVAADQLTLTNGKSYRGEILTNSFSLKTEYAEINIQTQYLSKITRKNTLFILKAAENNKFSGQLQGTIKFRSDSQELNINLQDLSSLDFSQTAKFSNNKAVSVSLTNNDYFSANTVENGININTSLGSPLNIPFSKLISIEYLAAKDVYLIKRQNDSAVEATFSQNKIVLWPAAGEIFELNLNYLKKMTFNN
;
A
#
# COMPACT_ATOMS: atom_id res chain seq x y z
N MET A 1 14.36 49.65 50.68
CA MET A 1 14.31 50.06 49.26
C MET A 1 14.56 48.85 48.36
N LEU A 2 13.71 47.82 48.34
CA LEU A 2 13.80 46.64 47.43
C LEU A 2 12.62 45.67 47.67
N LYS A 3 11.37 46.14 47.58
CA LYS A 3 10.18 45.24 47.69
C LYS A 3 9.05 45.54 46.72
N THR A 4 9.18 46.59 45.90
CA THR A 4 8.09 47.06 45.02
C THR A 4 8.29 46.78 43.54
N CYS A 5 9.46 46.27 43.11
CA CYS A 5 9.75 46.10 41.68
C CYS A 5 9.40 44.70 41.13
N PHE A 6 9.31 43.65 41.96
CA PHE A 6 9.11 42.27 41.47
C PHE A 6 7.65 41.82 41.30
N ARG A 7 6.65 42.63 41.69
CA ARG A 7 5.23 42.26 41.57
C ARG A 7 4.57 42.60 40.22
N LYS A 8 5.31 43.21 39.28
CA LYS A 8 4.75 43.62 37.98
C LYS A 8 5.01 42.65 36.81
N ILE A 9 5.86 41.64 37.00
CA ILE A 9 6.23 40.71 35.92
C ILE A 9 5.37 39.43 35.92
N ILE A 10 4.68 39.12 37.01
CA ILE A 10 3.78 37.95 37.13
C ILE A 10 2.33 38.43 37.20
N LYS A 11 1.90 39.15 36.17
CA LYS A 11 0.49 39.35 35.82
C LYS A 11 0.34 39.19 34.31
N ILE A 12 0.94 38.13 33.77
CA ILE A 12 0.37 37.53 32.56
C ILE A 12 -1.00 37.03 33.03
N SER A 13 -2.02 37.83 32.74
CA SER A 13 -3.41 37.53 33.07
C SER A 13 -3.69 36.09 32.68
N SER A 14 -4.26 35.31 33.59
CA SER A 14 -4.73 33.95 33.30
C SER A 14 -5.59 33.91 32.02
N ALA A 15 -6.26 35.01 31.67
CA ALA A 15 -7.00 35.15 30.41
C ALA A 15 -6.10 35.11 29.16
N VAL A 16 -4.88 35.65 29.21
CA VAL A 16 -3.91 35.57 28.09
C VAL A 16 -3.42 34.14 27.93
N LEU A 17 -3.15 33.44 29.04
CA LEU A 17 -2.77 32.03 29.01
C LEU A 17 -3.90 31.15 28.45
N PHE A 18 -5.15 31.41 28.89
CA PHE A 18 -6.34 30.73 28.37
C PHE A 18 -6.57 31.05 26.88
N LEU A 19 -6.33 32.29 26.43
CA LEU A 19 -6.45 32.66 25.02
C LEU A 19 -5.42 31.92 24.16
N PHE A 20 -4.16 31.83 24.60
CA PHE A 20 -3.15 31.02 23.90
C PHE A 20 -3.49 29.54 23.90
N LEU A 21 -4.01 28.98 25.01
CA LEU A 21 -4.45 27.60 25.08
C LEU A 21 -5.64 27.34 24.12
N PHE A 22 -6.61 28.25 24.09
CA PHE A 22 -7.79 28.18 23.22
C PHE A 22 -7.41 28.29 21.74
N LEU A 23 -6.48 29.19 21.41
CA LEU A 23 -5.90 29.29 20.07
C LEU A 23 -5.12 28.03 19.68
N PHE A 24 -4.37 27.41 20.60
CA PHE A 24 -3.67 26.14 20.32
C PHE A 24 -4.64 24.97 20.08
N ILE A 25 -5.74 24.89 20.85
CA ILE A 25 -6.77 23.85 20.69
C ILE A 25 -7.52 24.03 19.36
N LEU A 26 -7.82 25.27 18.96
CA LEU A 26 -8.53 25.57 17.71
C LEU A 26 -7.65 25.45 16.45
N ASN A 27 -6.32 25.50 16.60
CA ASN A 27 -5.37 25.34 15.50
C ASN A 27 -4.92 23.88 15.28
N GLY A 28 -5.55 22.91 15.95
CA GLY A 28 -5.38 21.51 15.59
C GLY A 28 -5.76 21.34 14.12
N THR A 29 -4.78 21.17 13.24
CA THR A 29 -5.01 20.90 11.82
C THR A 29 -5.83 19.63 11.72
N VAL A 30 -7.12 19.76 11.47
CA VAL A 30 -7.99 18.60 11.23
C VAL A 30 -7.42 17.90 9.99
N ALA A 31 -6.84 16.71 10.19
CA ALA A 31 -6.41 15.86 9.10
C ALA A 31 -7.66 15.50 8.28
N ALA A 32 -7.66 15.88 7.01
CA ALA A 32 -8.77 15.65 6.12
C ALA A 32 -8.22 15.25 4.75
N ASP A 33 -8.80 14.22 4.18
CA ASP A 33 -8.45 13.68 2.87
C ASP A 33 -8.81 14.69 1.79
N GLN A 34 -8.13 14.59 0.65
CA GLN A 34 -8.33 15.47 -0.49
C GLN A 34 -8.73 14.66 -1.72
N LEU A 35 -9.94 14.91 -2.21
CA LEU A 35 -10.47 14.35 -3.44
C LEU A 35 -10.32 15.38 -4.56
N THR A 36 -9.78 14.99 -5.71
CA THR A 36 -9.73 15.83 -6.92
C THR A 36 -10.39 15.11 -8.08
N LEU A 37 -11.28 15.83 -8.77
CA LEU A 37 -11.99 15.34 -9.95
C LEU A 37 -11.24 15.67 -11.24
N THR A 38 -11.58 14.96 -12.33
CA THR A 38 -11.01 15.17 -13.67
C THR A 38 -11.30 16.56 -14.23
N ASN A 39 -12.38 17.21 -13.80
CA ASN A 39 -12.70 18.60 -14.16
C ASN A 39 -11.96 19.66 -13.33
N GLY A 40 -11.05 19.26 -12.44
CA GLY A 40 -10.25 20.16 -11.60
C GLY A 40 -10.93 20.59 -10.29
N LYS A 41 -12.17 20.19 -10.02
CA LYS A 41 -12.81 20.47 -8.73
C LYS A 41 -12.19 19.60 -7.64
N SER A 42 -11.89 20.21 -6.49
CA SER A 42 -11.35 19.52 -5.32
C SER A 42 -12.25 19.68 -4.11
N TYR A 43 -12.28 18.64 -3.27
CA TYR A 43 -13.01 18.59 -2.00
C TYR A 43 -12.07 18.16 -0.89
N ARG A 44 -12.29 18.68 0.31
CA ARG A 44 -11.56 18.31 1.51
C ARG A 44 -12.54 17.72 2.52
N GLY A 45 -12.20 16.58 3.10
CA GLY A 45 -13.18 15.82 3.86
C GLY A 45 -12.72 14.45 4.30
N GLU A 46 -13.66 13.52 4.44
CA GLU A 46 -13.43 12.16 4.94
C GLU A 46 -13.82 11.14 3.88
N ILE A 47 -12.93 10.18 3.61
CA ILE A 47 -13.27 8.99 2.85
C ILE A 47 -14.15 8.05 3.70
N LEU A 48 -15.33 7.68 3.18
CA LEU A 48 -16.22 6.71 3.84
C LEU A 48 -16.07 5.29 3.27
N THR A 49 -15.32 5.14 2.19
CA THR A 49 -14.99 3.85 1.58
C THR A 49 -13.91 3.15 2.41
N ASN A 50 -14.22 1.98 2.98
CA ASN A 50 -13.30 1.22 3.85
C ASN A 50 -12.22 0.43 3.10
N SER A 51 -12.51 0.02 1.87
CA SER A 51 -11.59 -0.72 1.01
C SER A 51 -11.84 -0.41 -0.46
N PHE A 52 -10.80 -0.60 -1.26
CA PHE A 52 -10.84 -0.42 -2.70
C PHE A 52 -10.50 -1.74 -3.38
N SER A 53 -11.42 -2.23 -4.23
CA SER A 53 -11.15 -3.37 -5.12
C SER A 53 -10.41 -2.88 -6.37
N LEU A 54 -9.30 -3.54 -6.66
CA LEU A 54 -8.45 -3.27 -7.81
C LEU A 54 -8.30 -4.56 -8.63
N LYS A 55 -8.82 -4.52 -9.86
CA LYS A 55 -8.59 -5.59 -10.85
C LYS A 55 -7.31 -5.30 -11.62
N THR A 56 -6.32 -6.18 -11.48
CA THR A 56 -5.03 -6.09 -12.17
C THR A 56 -4.91 -7.22 -13.18
N GLU A 57 -3.83 -7.23 -13.98
CA GLU A 57 -3.55 -8.34 -14.90
C GLU A 57 -3.10 -9.61 -14.19
N TYR A 58 -2.63 -9.48 -12.95
CA TYR A 58 -2.01 -10.58 -12.20
C TYR A 58 -2.87 -11.09 -11.03
N ALA A 59 -3.86 -10.31 -10.58
CA ALA A 59 -4.76 -10.62 -9.46
C ALA A 59 -5.95 -9.65 -9.36
N GLU A 60 -6.95 -10.00 -8.55
CA GLU A 60 -7.93 -9.07 -7.99
C GLU A 60 -7.58 -8.82 -6.52
N ILE A 61 -7.51 -7.56 -6.11
CA ILE A 61 -6.94 -7.17 -4.81
C ILE A 61 -7.88 -6.19 -4.12
N ASN A 62 -8.30 -6.53 -2.90
CA ASN A 62 -8.96 -5.60 -2.01
C ASN A 62 -7.92 -4.94 -1.10
N ILE A 63 -7.80 -3.62 -1.17
CA ILE A 63 -6.82 -2.84 -0.39
C ILE A 63 -7.58 -2.01 0.64
N GLN A 64 -7.18 -2.11 1.91
CA GLN A 64 -7.85 -1.38 2.99
C GLN A 64 -7.43 0.09 2.99
N THR A 65 -8.42 0.98 3.10
CA THR A 65 -8.23 2.44 2.98
C THR A 65 -7.27 3.00 4.02
N GLN A 66 -7.29 2.48 5.24
CA GLN A 66 -6.40 2.92 6.33
C GLN A 66 -4.90 2.82 6.00
N TYR A 67 -4.53 1.96 5.03
CA TYR A 67 -3.14 1.78 4.61
C TYR A 67 -2.79 2.56 3.34
N LEU A 68 -3.76 3.19 2.69
CA LEU A 68 -3.53 3.97 1.50
C LEU A 68 -2.98 5.36 1.84
N SER A 69 -2.10 5.85 0.98
CA SER A 69 -1.58 7.22 1.01
C SER A 69 -2.06 8.02 -0.19
N LYS A 70 -2.25 7.36 -1.34
CA LYS A 70 -2.73 8.01 -2.55
C LYS A 70 -3.40 7.03 -3.52
N ILE A 71 -4.47 7.48 -4.17
CA ILE A 71 -5.00 6.92 -5.41
C ILE A 71 -4.80 7.98 -6.51
N THR A 72 -4.29 7.59 -7.67
CA THR A 72 -4.16 8.52 -8.80
C THR A 72 -4.53 7.84 -10.09
N ARG A 73 -5.33 8.50 -10.90
CA ARG A 73 -5.64 8.06 -12.24
C ARG A 73 -4.45 8.30 -13.17
N LYS A 74 -4.08 7.28 -13.93
CA LYS A 74 -3.11 7.35 -15.01
C LYS A 74 -3.74 6.69 -16.25
N ASN A 75 -4.26 7.53 -17.14
CA ASN A 75 -5.05 7.11 -18.30
C ASN A 75 -6.32 6.34 -17.87
N THR A 76 -6.44 5.08 -18.29
CA THR A 76 -7.56 4.18 -17.97
C THR A 76 -7.35 3.39 -16.67
N LEU A 77 -6.14 3.44 -16.08
CA LEU A 77 -5.80 2.72 -14.86
C LEU A 77 -5.66 3.66 -13.67
N PHE A 78 -5.67 3.08 -12.48
CA PHE A 78 -5.36 3.75 -11.22
C PHE A 78 -4.08 3.17 -10.62
N ILE A 79 -3.30 4.05 -10.00
CA ILE A 79 -2.14 3.70 -9.18
C ILE A 79 -2.52 3.95 -7.73
N LEU A 80 -2.50 2.89 -6.94
CA LEU A 80 -2.74 2.92 -5.50
C LEU A 80 -1.39 2.81 -4.80
N LYS A 81 -1.03 3.82 -4.03
CA LYS A 81 0.13 3.82 -3.14
C LYS A 81 -0.35 3.57 -1.72
N ALA A 82 0.20 2.55 -1.09
CA ALA A 82 -0.01 2.25 0.31
C ALA A 82 1.27 2.53 1.13
N ALA A 83 1.18 2.37 2.44
CA ALA A 83 2.32 2.55 3.34
C ALA A 83 3.56 1.77 2.87
N GLU A 84 4.73 2.22 3.31
CA GLU A 84 6.00 1.50 3.11
C GLU A 84 6.30 1.12 1.66
N ASN A 85 6.01 2.04 0.75
CA ASN A 85 6.29 1.95 -0.69
C ASN A 85 5.49 0.87 -1.45
N ASN A 86 4.46 0.28 -0.84
CA ASN A 86 3.56 -0.63 -1.55
C ASN A 86 2.83 0.14 -2.66
N LYS A 87 2.81 -0.42 -3.86
CA LYS A 87 2.24 0.18 -5.07
C LYS A 87 1.57 -0.89 -5.91
N PHE A 88 0.30 -0.65 -6.22
CA PHE A 88 -0.53 -1.49 -7.07
C PHE A 88 -1.10 -0.65 -8.22
N SER A 89 -1.21 -1.25 -9.40
CA SER A 89 -1.79 -0.59 -10.57
C SER A 89 -2.83 -1.49 -11.25
N GLY A 90 -3.97 -0.91 -11.59
CA GLY A 90 -5.07 -1.67 -12.17
C GLY A 90 -6.35 -0.85 -12.38
N GLN A 91 -7.42 -1.56 -12.72
CA GLN A 91 -8.76 -0.99 -12.84
C GLN A 91 -9.41 -0.94 -11.46
N LEU A 92 -9.62 0.26 -10.96
CA LEU A 92 -10.38 0.48 -9.74
C LEU A 92 -11.85 0.11 -9.99
N GLN A 93 -12.49 -0.52 -9.02
CA GLN A 93 -13.88 -0.96 -9.11
C GLN A 93 -14.76 -0.28 -8.06
N GLY A 94 -16.06 -0.18 -8.34
CA GLY A 94 -17.06 0.36 -7.41
C GLY A 94 -17.26 1.87 -7.50
N THR A 95 -17.72 2.47 -6.42
CA THR A 95 -17.95 3.91 -6.27
C THR A 95 -17.27 4.43 -5.01
N ILE A 96 -16.90 5.71 -5.01
CA ILE A 96 -16.22 6.34 -3.88
C ILE A 96 -17.23 7.16 -3.10
N LYS A 97 -17.34 6.87 -1.80
CA LYS A 97 -18.17 7.65 -0.87
C LYS A 97 -17.28 8.62 -0.11
N PHE A 98 -17.57 9.91 -0.22
CA PHE A 98 -16.76 10.97 0.38
C PHE A 98 -17.65 11.97 1.10
N ARG A 99 -17.28 12.42 2.30
CA ARG A 99 -18.03 13.44 3.04
C ARG A 99 -17.27 14.76 3.05
N SER A 100 -17.86 15.83 2.53
CA SER A 100 -17.32 17.20 2.51
C SER A 100 -18.37 18.15 3.10
N ASP A 101 -18.00 18.97 4.09
CA ASP A 101 -18.88 19.98 4.68
C ASP A 101 -20.30 19.47 5.06
N SER A 102 -20.36 18.28 5.67
CA SER A 102 -21.61 17.55 6.03
C SER A 102 -22.43 17.00 4.86
N GLN A 103 -21.99 17.16 3.62
CA GLN A 103 -22.59 16.54 2.44
C GLN A 103 -21.85 15.23 2.10
N GLU A 104 -22.62 14.16 1.86
CA GLU A 104 -22.09 12.94 1.25
C GLU A 104 -22.12 13.04 -0.28
N LEU A 105 -20.99 12.71 -0.89
CA LEU A 105 -20.76 12.69 -2.33
C LEU A 105 -20.50 11.25 -2.74
N ASN A 106 -21.24 10.78 -3.74
CA ASN A 106 -20.96 9.53 -4.43
C ASN A 106 -20.22 9.87 -5.74
N ILE A 107 -18.95 9.49 -5.82
CA ILE A 107 -18.09 9.84 -6.95
C ILE A 107 -17.94 8.61 -7.85
N ASN A 108 -18.25 8.80 -9.14
CA ASN A 108 -17.96 7.79 -10.15
C ASN A 108 -16.45 7.76 -10.42
N LEU A 109 -15.90 6.57 -10.66
CA LEU A 109 -14.48 6.42 -10.94
C LEU A 109 -14.03 7.15 -12.21
N GLN A 110 -14.95 7.35 -13.17
CA GLN A 110 -14.69 8.13 -14.38
C GLN A 110 -14.45 9.61 -14.10
N ASP A 111 -14.95 10.13 -12.98
CA ASP A 111 -14.78 11.52 -12.57
C ASP A 111 -13.58 11.69 -11.64
N LEU A 112 -13.03 10.60 -11.09
CA LEU A 112 -11.90 10.64 -10.19
C LEU A 112 -10.59 10.95 -10.93
N SER A 113 -9.86 11.96 -10.45
CA SER A 113 -8.48 12.23 -10.83
C SER A 113 -7.51 11.70 -9.77
N SER A 114 -7.67 12.13 -8.51
CA SER A 114 -6.87 11.64 -7.40
C SER A 114 -7.62 11.67 -6.07
N LEU A 115 -7.13 10.84 -5.15
CA LEU A 115 -7.52 10.86 -3.75
C LEU A 115 -6.23 10.80 -2.93
N ASP A 116 -5.97 11.82 -2.13
CA ASP A 116 -4.83 11.91 -1.22
C ASP A 116 -5.34 11.71 0.21
N PHE A 117 -4.82 10.70 0.90
CA PHE A 117 -5.23 10.38 2.27
C PHE A 117 -4.38 11.16 3.25
N SER A 118 -5.05 11.75 4.23
CA SER A 118 -4.40 12.58 5.25
C SER A 118 -3.68 11.77 6.32
N GLN A 119 -4.09 10.51 6.50
CA GLN A 119 -3.47 9.56 7.41
C GLN A 119 -3.24 8.24 6.70
N THR A 120 -2.11 7.61 7.01
CA THR A 120 -1.74 6.30 6.50
C THR A 120 -1.17 5.48 7.64
N ALA A 121 -1.88 4.44 8.05
CA ALA A 121 -1.41 3.50 9.05
C ALA A 121 -0.21 2.71 8.53
N LYS A 122 0.73 2.39 9.42
CA LYS A 122 1.80 1.41 9.14
C LYS A 122 1.25 0.00 9.26
N PHE A 123 1.88 -0.94 8.56
CA PHE A 123 1.60 -2.36 8.78
C PHE A 123 2.32 -2.82 10.05
N SER A 124 1.60 -3.55 10.89
CA SER A 124 2.21 -4.25 12.03
C SER A 124 3.04 -5.44 11.55
N ASN A 125 2.54 -6.19 10.57
CA ASN A 125 3.05 -7.50 10.14
C ASN A 125 3.07 -7.59 8.58
N ASN A 126 3.44 -8.75 8.01
CA ASN A 126 3.28 -9.12 6.58
C ASN A 126 4.37 -8.66 5.59
N LYS A 127 5.63 -8.93 5.91
CA LYS A 127 6.79 -8.54 5.08
C LYS A 127 7.81 -9.67 4.93
N ALA A 128 7.38 -10.93 5.05
CA ALA A 128 8.28 -12.07 4.84
C ALA A 128 8.83 -12.12 3.41
N VAL A 129 8.12 -11.54 2.44
CA VAL A 129 8.59 -11.40 1.06
C VAL A 129 8.37 -10.00 0.52
N SER A 130 9.25 -9.58 -0.38
CA SER A 130 9.07 -8.40 -1.23
C SER A 130 8.92 -8.84 -2.68
N VAL A 131 7.84 -8.41 -3.32
CA VAL A 131 7.45 -8.81 -4.67
C VAL A 131 7.51 -7.60 -5.60
N SER A 132 8.21 -7.75 -6.71
CA SER A 132 8.22 -6.82 -7.84
C SER A 132 7.61 -7.51 -9.05
N LEU A 133 6.74 -6.81 -9.76
CA LEU A 133 6.06 -7.32 -10.95
C LEU A 133 6.58 -6.67 -12.23
N THR A 134 6.29 -7.29 -13.37
CA THR A 134 6.71 -6.83 -14.70
C THR A 134 6.10 -5.48 -15.08
N ASN A 135 4.91 -5.16 -14.58
CA ASN A 135 4.26 -3.85 -14.73
C ASN A 135 4.83 -2.76 -13.77
N ASN A 136 5.90 -3.08 -13.04
CA ASN A 136 6.54 -2.25 -12.01
C ASN A 136 5.73 -2.08 -10.71
N ASP A 137 4.68 -2.85 -10.47
CA ASP A 137 4.07 -2.92 -9.14
C ASP A 137 5.02 -3.56 -8.14
N TYR A 138 4.86 -3.16 -6.88
CA TYR A 138 5.75 -3.55 -5.80
C TYR A 138 4.97 -3.66 -4.51
N PHE A 139 5.12 -4.75 -3.78
CA PHE A 139 4.49 -4.90 -2.47
C PHE A 139 5.26 -5.86 -1.57
N SER A 140 5.12 -5.65 -0.27
CA SER A 140 5.51 -6.61 0.75
C SER A 140 4.33 -7.52 1.06
N ALA A 141 4.61 -8.79 1.34
CA ALA A 141 3.60 -9.78 1.66
C ALA A 141 4.14 -10.86 2.61
N ASN A 142 3.23 -11.69 3.10
CA ASN A 142 3.55 -13.04 3.56
C ASN A 142 3.14 -14.06 2.51
N THR A 143 3.84 -15.19 2.47
CA THR A 143 3.40 -16.38 1.73
C THR A 143 2.39 -17.14 2.57
N VAL A 144 1.28 -17.56 1.96
CA VAL A 144 0.32 -18.47 2.62
C VAL A 144 0.77 -19.92 2.44
N GLU A 145 1.44 -20.19 1.33
CA GLU A 145 2.03 -21.48 1.01
C GLU A 145 3.40 -21.67 1.70
N ASN A 146 3.88 -22.91 1.75
CA ASN A 146 5.14 -23.27 2.40
C ASN A 146 6.33 -23.39 1.43
N GLY A 147 6.09 -23.33 0.12
CA GLY A 147 7.11 -23.54 -0.90
C GLY A 147 6.57 -23.36 -2.32
N ILE A 148 7.45 -23.57 -3.30
CA ILE A 148 7.15 -23.46 -4.73
C ILE A 148 7.50 -24.75 -5.47
N ASN A 149 6.63 -25.15 -6.40
CA ASN A 149 6.82 -26.31 -7.25
C ASN A 149 7.45 -25.90 -8.59
N ILE A 150 8.58 -26.54 -8.93
CA ILE A 150 9.30 -26.32 -10.19
C ILE A 150 9.33 -27.59 -11.02
N ASN A 151 9.29 -27.45 -12.34
CA ASN A 151 9.54 -28.54 -13.26
C ASN A 151 11.04 -28.85 -13.29
N THR A 152 11.38 -30.13 -13.23
CA THR A 152 12.76 -30.62 -13.39
C THR A 152 12.86 -31.46 -14.65
N SER A 153 14.06 -31.57 -15.22
CA SER A 153 14.34 -32.48 -16.34
C SER A 153 14.12 -33.97 -15.99
N LEU A 154 13.93 -34.30 -14.71
CA LEU A 154 13.69 -35.65 -14.21
C LEU A 154 12.20 -35.99 -14.09
N GLY A 155 11.30 -35.13 -14.58
CA GLY A 155 9.87 -35.42 -14.77
C GLY A 155 8.98 -35.27 -13.53
N SER A 156 9.53 -35.31 -12.32
CA SER A 156 8.78 -34.99 -11.11
C SER A 156 8.99 -33.53 -10.69
N PRO A 157 7.92 -32.79 -10.33
CA PRO A 157 8.06 -31.47 -9.75
C PRO A 157 8.88 -31.51 -8.48
N LEU A 158 9.83 -30.60 -8.33
CA LEU A 158 10.56 -30.40 -7.09
C LEU A 158 9.87 -29.29 -6.30
N ASN A 159 9.50 -29.58 -5.05
CA ASN A 159 9.01 -28.57 -4.12
C ASN A 159 10.18 -27.98 -3.33
N ILE A 160 10.37 -26.66 -3.42
CA ILE A 160 11.41 -25.94 -2.67
C ILE A 160 10.73 -25.11 -1.57
N PRO A 161 11.02 -25.37 -0.28
CA PRO A 161 10.46 -24.58 0.82
C PRO A 161 10.91 -23.11 0.74
N PHE A 162 9.99 -22.18 1.03
CA PHE A 162 10.29 -20.74 1.04
C PHE A 162 11.35 -20.35 2.07
N SER A 163 11.43 -21.08 3.18
CA SER A 163 12.49 -20.90 4.20
C SER A 163 13.90 -21.15 3.67
N LYS A 164 14.06 -21.84 2.53
CA LYS A 164 15.35 -22.10 1.88
C LYS A 164 15.64 -21.14 0.71
N LEU A 165 14.69 -20.27 0.36
CA LEU A 165 14.84 -19.35 -0.76
C LEU A 165 15.47 -18.02 -0.31
N ILE A 166 16.27 -17.44 -1.19
CA ILE A 166 16.75 -16.05 -1.09
C ILE A 166 15.94 -15.19 -2.07
N SER A 167 15.81 -15.65 -3.32
CA SER A 167 15.03 -14.96 -4.32
C SER A 167 14.59 -15.87 -5.46
N ILE A 168 13.49 -15.51 -6.08
CA ILE A 168 13.03 -15.98 -7.38
C ILE A 168 13.05 -14.78 -8.33
N GLU A 169 13.72 -14.89 -9.48
CA GLU A 169 13.84 -13.79 -10.45
C GLU A 169 13.56 -14.28 -11.86
N TYR A 170 12.67 -13.61 -12.59
CA TYR A 170 12.38 -13.95 -13.98
C TYR A 170 13.47 -13.43 -14.91
N LEU A 171 14.07 -14.34 -15.68
CA LEU A 171 15.10 -14.03 -16.68
C LEU A 171 14.48 -13.95 -18.07
N ALA A 172 13.98 -12.76 -18.44
CA ALA A 172 13.27 -12.54 -19.72
C ALA A 172 14.04 -13.02 -20.97
N ALA A 173 15.38 -12.93 -20.96
CA ALA A 173 16.20 -13.37 -22.11
C ALA A 173 16.16 -14.88 -22.36
N LYS A 174 15.78 -15.68 -21.37
CA LYS A 174 15.76 -17.14 -21.41
C LYS A 174 14.37 -17.75 -21.17
N ASP A 175 13.39 -16.91 -20.81
CA ASP A 175 12.05 -17.33 -20.41
C ASP A 175 12.03 -18.41 -19.29
N VAL A 176 12.89 -18.22 -18.29
CA VAL A 176 13.00 -19.10 -17.11
C VAL A 176 13.15 -18.26 -15.84
N TYR A 177 12.97 -18.90 -14.67
CA TYR A 177 13.21 -18.29 -13.38
C TYR A 177 14.55 -18.74 -12.80
N LEU A 178 15.33 -17.77 -12.32
CA LEU A 178 16.51 -18.01 -11.50
C LEU A 178 16.09 -18.09 -10.03
N ILE A 179 16.32 -19.25 -9.43
CA ILE A 179 15.98 -19.56 -8.04
C ILE A 179 17.29 -19.58 -7.24
N LYS A 180 17.47 -18.58 -6.38
CA LYS A 180 18.61 -18.49 -5.45
C LYS A 180 18.21 -19.07 -4.10
N ARG A 181 19.04 -19.97 -3.59
CA ARG A 181 18.79 -20.75 -2.37
C ARG A 181 19.86 -20.48 -1.33
N GLN A 182 19.51 -20.64 -0.06
CA GLN A 182 20.47 -20.58 1.03
C GLN A 182 21.42 -21.78 0.96
N ASN A 183 22.72 -21.54 1.06
CA ASN A 183 23.77 -22.57 1.13
C ASN A 183 23.76 -23.59 -0.03
N ASP A 184 23.26 -23.19 -1.20
CA ASP A 184 23.11 -24.07 -2.36
C ASP A 184 23.24 -23.26 -3.65
N SER A 185 23.53 -23.94 -4.75
CA SER A 185 23.67 -23.33 -6.07
C SER A 185 22.34 -22.77 -6.57
N ALA A 186 22.42 -21.69 -7.35
CA ALA A 186 21.26 -21.18 -8.05
C ALA A 186 20.80 -22.16 -9.15
N VAL A 187 19.49 -22.22 -9.38
CA VAL A 187 18.88 -23.10 -10.38
C VAL A 187 18.04 -22.28 -11.33
N GLU A 188 18.20 -22.51 -12.63
CA GLU A 188 17.27 -22.01 -13.65
C GLU A 188 16.16 -23.05 -13.85
N ALA A 189 14.90 -22.66 -13.71
CA ALA A 189 13.76 -23.57 -13.81
C ALA A 189 12.49 -22.87 -14.31
N THR A 190 11.56 -23.67 -14.83
CA THR A 190 10.20 -23.26 -15.13
C THR A 190 9.27 -23.74 -14.03
N PHE A 191 8.30 -22.93 -13.63
CA PHE A 191 7.30 -23.35 -12.63
C PHE A 191 6.33 -24.36 -13.22
N SER A 192 5.95 -25.34 -12.42
CA SER A 192 4.83 -26.24 -12.74
C SER A 192 3.49 -25.65 -12.33
N GLN A 193 3.49 -24.79 -11.31
CA GLN A 193 2.35 -24.01 -10.87
C GLN A 193 2.30 -22.66 -11.59
N ASN A 194 1.09 -22.17 -11.86
CA ASN A 194 0.88 -20.88 -12.52
C ASN A 194 0.60 -19.74 -11.53
N LYS A 195 0.34 -20.06 -10.25
CA LYS A 195 -0.03 -19.09 -9.23
C LYS A 195 0.66 -19.35 -7.89
N ILE A 196 0.70 -18.32 -7.05
CA ILE A 196 1.12 -18.38 -5.63
C ILE A 196 0.11 -17.62 -4.79
N VAL A 197 -0.24 -18.15 -3.62
CA VAL A 197 -1.14 -17.46 -2.68
C VAL A 197 -0.36 -16.54 -1.75
N LEU A 198 -0.65 -15.25 -1.80
CA LEU A 198 0.05 -14.21 -1.04
C LEU A 198 -0.91 -13.40 -0.18
N TRP A 199 -0.45 -13.01 1.01
CA TRP A 199 -1.12 -12.02 1.85
C TRP A 199 -0.35 -10.69 1.83
N PRO A 200 -0.72 -9.73 0.97
CA PRO A 200 -0.05 -8.43 0.90
C PRO A 200 -0.26 -7.61 2.17
N ALA A 201 0.72 -6.78 2.53
CA ALA A 201 0.67 -6.00 3.76
C ALA A 201 -0.53 -5.03 3.82
N ALA A 202 -0.96 -4.49 2.67
CA ALA A 202 -2.05 -3.51 2.57
C ALA A 202 -3.41 -4.08 2.19
N GLY A 203 -3.48 -5.39 1.91
CA GLY A 203 -4.66 -5.96 1.27
C GLY A 203 -5.04 -7.34 1.79
N GLU A 204 -6.09 -7.86 1.19
CA GLU A 204 -6.56 -9.22 1.43
C GLU A 204 -5.72 -10.24 0.66
N ILE A 205 -5.83 -11.51 1.07
CA ILE A 205 -5.14 -12.63 0.42
C ILE A 205 -5.58 -12.72 -1.04
N PHE A 206 -4.63 -12.91 -1.95
CA PHE A 206 -4.91 -13.11 -3.37
C PHE A 206 -3.98 -14.16 -3.99
N GLU A 207 -4.39 -14.70 -5.14
CA GLU A 207 -3.55 -15.57 -5.97
C GLU A 207 -2.80 -14.74 -7.01
N LEU A 208 -1.47 -14.66 -6.87
CA LEU A 208 -0.60 -14.00 -7.84
C LEU A 208 -0.38 -14.90 -9.05
N ASN A 209 -0.71 -14.44 -10.25
CA ASN A 209 -0.28 -15.08 -11.49
C ASN A 209 1.25 -14.90 -11.68
N LEU A 210 1.96 -16.02 -11.73
CA LEU A 210 3.42 -16.04 -11.79
C LEU A 210 3.99 -15.44 -13.07
N ASN A 211 3.24 -15.40 -14.17
CA ASN A 211 3.71 -14.81 -15.44
C ASN A 211 4.01 -13.31 -15.34
N TYR A 212 3.51 -12.65 -14.30
CA TYR A 212 3.77 -11.23 -14.02
C TYR A 212 4.87 -11.03 -12.97
N LEU A 213 5.41 -12.10 -12.39
CA LEU A 213 6.49 -12.02 -11.42
C LEU A 213 7.76 -11.56 -12.11
N LYS A 214 8.30 -10.43 -11.67
CA LYS A 214 9.66 -10.00 -12.04
C LYS A 214 10.66 -10.55 -11.02
N LYS A 215 10.39 -10.33 -9.74
CA LYS A 215 11.27 -10.79 -8.66
C LYS A 215 10.51 -10.93 -7.34
N MET A 216 10.75 -12.01 -6.63
CA MET A 216 10.35 -12.21 -5.24
C MET A 216 11.62 -12.39 -4.40
N THR A 217 11.76 -11.62 -3.33
CA THR A 217 12.87 -11.72 -2.38
C THR A 217 12.32 -12.17 -1.04
N PHE A 218 12.97 -13.16 -0.42
CA PHE A 218 12.56 -13.75 0.85
C PHE A 218 13.39 -13.15 1.98
N ASN A 219 12.72 -12.57 2.96
CA ASN A 219 13.31 -11.90 4.12
C ASN A 219 13.40 -12.91 5.27
N ASN A 220 14.26 -13.90 5.10
CA ASN A 220 14.52 -14.97 6.07
C ASN A 220 15.62 -14.59 7.07
#